data_AF-A0A4V1IT05-F1
#
_entry.id   AF-A0A4V1IT05-F1
#
_cell.length_a   1.000
_cell.length_b   1.000
_cell.length_c   1.000
_cell.angle_alpha   90.00
_cell.angle_beta   90.00
_cell.angle_gamma   90.00
#
_symmetry.space_group_name_H-M   'P 1'
#
loop_
_entity.id
_entity.type
_entity.pdbx_description
1 polymer ?
#
loop_
_entity_poly.entity_id
_entity_poly.type
_entity_poly.pdbx_seq_one_letter_code
_entity_poly.pdbx_strand_id
1 'polypeptide(L)'
;MLFPKPNKFKFYQDSFRFIGVLFIIALIGFAASFYNFIRLHVPLTTILLRAADLITIVVPPALPATMSIGVSFAIARLRKHAIFCTSPPRVIIAGKIQMMCFDK
;
A
#
# COMPACT_ATOMS: atom_id res chain seq x y z
N MET A 1 26.08 2.14 -17.04
CA MET A 1 26.26 2.57 -15.64
C MET A 1 26.08 1.35 -14.74
N LEU A 2 27.19 0.82 -14.20
CA LEU A 2 27.28 -0.53 -13.62
C LEU A 2 26.81 -0.64 -12.16
N PHE A 3 26.51 0.49 -11.51
CA PHE A 3 25.95 0.54 -10.16
C PHE A 3 24.78 1.50 -10.10
N PRO A 4 23.54 1.04 -10.32
CA PRO A 4 22.38 1.87 -10.08
C PRO A 4 22.32 2.19 -8.59
N LYS A 5 22.42 3.48 -8.22
CA LYS A 5 22.07 3.92 -6.86
C LYS A 5 20.66 3.39 -6.55
N PRO A 6 20.41 2.88 -5.34
CA PRO A 6 19.09 2.38 -4.99
C PRO A 6 18.10 3.53 -5.10
N ASN A 7 17.22 3.46 -6.10
CA ASN A 7 16.09 4.38 -6.20
C ASN A 7 15.23 4.12 -4.96
N LYS A 8 15.35 5.00 -3.97
CA LYS A 8 14.47 5.00 -2.81
C LYS A 8 13.07 5.26 -3.34
N PHE A 9 12.25 4.21 -3.41
CA PHE A 9 10.84 4.30 -3.79
C PHE A 9 10.08 5.10 -2.71
N LYS A 10 10.24 6.42 -2.73
CA LYS A 10 9.57 7.36 -1.80
C LYS A 10 8.07 7.05 -1.69
N PHE A 11 7.44 6.73 -2.83
CA PHE A 11 6.03 6.36 -2.85
C PHE A 11 5.70 5.13 -2.00
N TYR A 12 6.50 4.06 -2.10
CA TYR A 12 6.31 2.88 -1.27
C TYR A 12 6.55 3.24 0.20
N GLN A 13 7.61 3.98 0.50
CA GLN A 13 7.90 4.44 1.85
C GLN A 13 6.78 5.30 2.47
N ASP A 14 6.15 6.17 1.67
CA ASP A 14 4.99 6.97 2.07
C ASP A 14 3.76 6.08 2.31
N SER A 15 3.52 5.05 1.47
CA SER A 15 2.48 4.05 1.70
C SER A 15 2.70 3.27 3.00
N PHE A 16 3.94 2.89 3.33
CA PHE A 16 4.24 2.23 4.61
C PHE A 16 4.00 3.14 5.81
N ARG A 17 4.33 4.43 5.70
CA ARG A 17 4.01 5.41 6.75
C ARG A 17 2.50 5.55 6.95
N PHE A 18 1.73 5.59 5.86
CA PHE A 18 0.27 5.64 5.93
C PHE A 18 -0.32 4.38 6.61
N ILE A 19 0.16 3.19 6.22
CA ILE A 19 -0.21 1.91 6.87
C ILE A 19 0.14 1.94 8.37
N GLY A 20 1.31 2.48 8.73
CA GLY A 20 1.71 2.64 10.12
C GLY A 20 0.76 3.53 10.93
N VAL A 21 0.26 4.62 10.36
CA VAL A 21 -0.74 5.48 11.01
C VAL A 21 -2.06 4.74 11.20
N LEU A 22 -2.53 4.02 10.19
CA LEU A 22 -3.75 3.20 10.30
C LEU A 22 -3.60 2.10 11.36
N PHE A 23 -2.41 1.50 11.50
CA PHE A 23 -2.12 0.51 12.54
C PHE A 23 -2.23 1.10 13.95
N ILE A 24 -1.77 2.34 14.16
CA ILE A 24 -1.93 3.02 15.46
C ILE A 24 -3.41 3.25 15.78
N ILE A 25 -4.21 3.68 14.80
CA ILE A 25 -5.66 3.84 14.96
C ILE A 25 -6.32 2.50 15.30
N ALA A 26 -5.87 1.41 14.66
CA ALA A 26 -6.29 0.05 14.98
C ALA A 26 -6.01 -0.31 16.44
N LEU A 27 -4.78 -0.08 16.92
CA LEU A 27 -4.43 -0.37 18.31
C LEU A 27 -5.31 0.37 19.31
N ILE A 28 -5.65 1.62 19.04
CA ILE A 28 -6.58 2.42 19.87
C ILE A 28 -7.98 1.79 19.85
N GLY A 29 -8.50 1.43 18.68
CA GLY A 29 -9.80 0.75 18.53
C GLY A 29 -9.83 -0.62 19.22
N PHE A 30 -8.73 -1.36 19.17
CA PHE A 30 -8.58 -2.64 19.84
C PHE A 30 -8.54 -2.48 21.36
N ALA A 31 -7.82 -1.48 21.88
CA ALA A 31 -7.79 -1.18 23.32
C ALA A 31 -9.18 -0.79 23.85
N ALA A 32 -9.94 0.01 23.10
CA ALA A 32 -11.32 0.37 23.46
C ALA A 32 -12.26 -0.86 23.45
N SER A 33 -12.12 -1.75 22.46
CA SER A 33 -12.85 -3.02 22.42
C SER A 33 -12.46 -3.94 23.58
N PHE A 34 -11.18 -4.03 23.91
CA PHE A 34 -10.67 -4.85 25.01
C PHE A 34 -11.24 -4.40 26.36
N TYR A 35 -11.31 -3.08 26.60
CA TYR A 35 -11.96 -2.53 27.79
C TYR A 35 -13.45 -2.93 27.89
N ASN A 36 -14.17 -2.90 26.76
CA ASN A 36 -15.57 -3.36 26.71
C ASN A 36 -15.71 -4.88 26.96
N PHE A 37 -14.74 -5.68 26.52
CA PHE A 37 -14.71 -7.13 26.74
C PHE A 37 -14.60 -7.50 28.22
N ILE A 38 -13.77 -6.77 28.98
CA ILE A 38 -13.64 -6.95 30.43
C ILE A 38 -14.96 -6.66 31.14
N ARG A 39 -15.69 -5.62 30.68
CA ARG A 39 -16.98 -5.22 31.26
C ARG A 39 -18.11 -6.20 30.95
N LEU A 40 -18.15 -6.80 29.76
CA LEU A 40 -19.27 -7.65 29.33
C LEU A 40 -19.04 -9.18 29.46
N HIS A 41 -17.87 -9.65 29.92
CA HIS A 41 -17.60 -11.10 30.08
C HIS A 41 -17.91 -11.93 28.80
N VAL A 42 -17.54 -11.40 27.64
CA VAL A 42 -17.97 -11.91 26.33
C VAL A 42 -17.07 -13.08 25.86
N PRO A 43 -17.62 -14.07 25.14
CA PRO A 43 -16.88 -15.21 24.59
C PRO A 43 -15.74 -14.83 23.64
N LEU A 44 -14.69 -15.66 23.64
CA LEU A 44 -13.44 -15.49 22.87
C LEU A 44 -13.67 -15.41 21.34
N THR A 45 -14.72 -16.04 20.83
CA THR A 45 -15.08 -16.02 19.41
C THR A 45 -15.40 -14.61 18.91
N THR A 46 -16.08 -13.81 19.73
CA THR A 46 -16.42 -12.43 19.39
C THR A 46 -15.19 -11.51 19.41
N ILE A 47 -14.18 -11.80 20.25
CA ILE A 47 -12.89 -11.09 20.27
C ILE A 47 -12.18 -11.32 18.94
N LEU A 48 -12.09 -12.58 18.53
CA LEU A 48 -11.41 -13.00 17.30
C LEU A 48 -12.05 -12.36 16.06
N LEU A 49 -13.38 -12.35 15.97
CA LEU A 49 -14.09 -11.71 14.86
C LEU A 49 -13.81 -10.20 14.79
N ARG A 50 -13.85 -9.49 15.92
CA ARG A 50 -13.53 -8.05 15.96
C ARG A 50 -12.06 -7.77 15.62
N ALA A 51 -11.14 -8.59 16.10
CA ALA A 51 -9.72 -8.45 15.80
C ALA A 51 -9.46 -8.63 14.30
N ALA A 52 -10.07 -9.65 13.70
CA ALA A 52 -9.96 -9.91 12.27
C ALA A 52 -10.53 -8.76 11.43
N ASP A 53 -11.73 -8.27 11.77
CA ASP A 53 -12.39 -7.16 11.08
C ASP A 53 -11.53 -5.88 11.09
N LEU A 54 -10.96 -5.56 12.25
CA LEU A 54 -10.07 -4.41 12.42
C LEU A 54 -8.81 -4.51 11.54
N ILE A 55 -8.21 -5.70 11.45
CA ILE A 55 -7.03 -5.94 10.59
C ILE A 55 -7.40 -5.77 9.11
N THR A 56 -8.55 -6.30 8.68
CA THR A 56 -9.03 -6.18 7.30
C THR A 56 -9.39 -4.75 6.90
N ILE A 57 -9.87 -3.93 7.83
CA ILE A 57 -10.18 -2.50 7.60
C ILE A 57 -8.89 -1.68 7.43
N VAL A 58 -7.85 -2.01 8.19
CA VAL A 58 -6.59 -1.23 8.24
C VAL A 58 -5.67 -1.53 7.07
N VAL A 59 -5.58 -2.79 6.66
CA VAL A 59 -4.84 -3.20 5.47
C VAL A 59 -5.81 -3.92 4.54
N PRO A 60 -6.74 -3.20 3.89
CA PRO A 60 -7.61 -3.83 2.93
C PRO A 60 -6.72 -4.35 1.80
N PRO A 61 -6.70 -5.68 1.53
CA PRO A 61 -5.86 -6.26 0.49
C PRO A 61 -6.18 -5.70 -0.90
N ALA A 62 -7.36 -5.08 -1.05
CA ALA A 62 -7.77 -4.33 -2.23
C ALA A 62 -6.84 -3.17 -2.58
N LEU A 63 -6.22 -2.50 -1.61
CA LEU A 63 -5.38 -1.32 -1.83
C LEU A 63 -4.07 -1.66 -2.56
N PRO A 64 -3.21 -2.59 -2.07
CA PRO A 64 -2.03 -3.02 -2.81
C PRO A 64 -2.40 -3.76 -4.10
N ALA A 65 -3.49 -4.55 -4.11
CA ALA A 65 -3.95 -5.23 -5.32
C ALA A 65 -4.31 -4.23 -6.43
N THR A 66 -5.04 -3.15 -6.10
CA THR A 66 -5.41 -2.10 -7.06
C THR A 66 -4.17 -1.42 -7.64
N MET A 67 -3.16 -1.13 -6.80
CA MET A 67 -1.91 -0.54 -7.25
C MET A 67 -1.18 -1.47 -8.25
N SER A 68 -1.07 -2.76 -7.96
CA SER A 68 -0.44 -3.74 -8.86
C SER A 68 -1.19 -3.92 -10.19
N ILE A 69 -2.53 -3.96 -10.14
CA ILE A 69 -3.37 -4.08 -11.33
C ILE A 69 -3.26 -2.83 -12.21
N GLY A 70 -3.31 -1.64 -11.61
CA GLY A 70 -3.17 -0.37 -12.33
C GLY A 70 -1.83 -0.26 -13.07
N VAL A 71 -0.73 -0.70 -12.43
CA VAL A 71 0.60 -0.75 -13.07
C VAL A 71 0.63 -1.74 -14.22
N SER A 72 0.09 -2.94 -14.02
CA SER A 72 0.06 -3.98 -15.05
C SER A 72 -0.73 -3.53 -16.28
N PHE A 73 -1.85 -2.85 -16.07
CA PHE A 73 -2.65 -2.25 -17.14
C PHE A 73 -1.90 -1.14 -17.88
N ALA A 74 -1.20 -0.26 -17.17
CA ALA A 74 -0.38 0.79 -17.77
C ALA A 74 0.75 0.19 -18.65
N ILE A 75 1.43 -0.84 -18.16
CA ILE A 75 2.47 -1.58 -18.92
C ILE A 75 1.86 -2.23 -20.16
N ALA A 76 0.70 -2.88 -20.03
CA ALA A 76 0.03 -3.49 -21.18
C ALA A 76 -0.31 -2.45 -22.27
N ARG A 77 -0.73 -1.23 -21.89
CA ARG A 77 -0.94 -0.12 -22.85
C ARG A 77 0.35 0.38 -23.50
N LEU A 78 1.45 0.49 -22.75
CA LEU A 78 2.76 0.89 -23.27
C LEU A 78 3.33 -0.15 -24.24
N ARG A 79 3.13 -1.45 -23.97
CA ARG A 79 3.55 -2.53 -24.87
C ARG A 79 2.86 -2.47 -26.25
N LYS A 80 1.60 -2.00 -26.31
CA LYS A 80 0.92 -1.77 -27.60
C LYS A 80 1.60 -0.71 -28.48
N HIS A 81 2.38 0.19 -27.85
CA HIS A 81 3.16 1.23 -28.53
C HIS A 81 4.64 0.83 -28.67
N ALA A 82 4.98 -0.46 -28.54
CA ALA A 82 6.35 -0.99 -28.57
C ALA A 82 7.30 -0.43 -27.49
N ILE A 83 6.76 0.12 -26.40
CA ILE A 83 7.54 0.60 -25.25
C ILE A 83 7.58 -0.50 -24.17
N PHE A 84 8.77 -1.00 -23.86
CA PHE A 84 8.98 -2.06 -22.88
C PHE A 84 9.52 -1.51 -21.56
N CYS A 85 8.78 -1.72 -20.46
CA CYS A 85 9.20 -1.31 -19.12
C CYS A 85 9.99 -2.44 -18.44
N THR A 86 11.24 -2.18 -18.06
CA THR A 86 12.10 -3.13 -17.31
C THR A 86 11.79 -3.20 -15.81
N SER A 87 11.12 -2.17 -15.26
CA SER A 87 10.79 -2.08 -13.84
C SER A 87 9.40 -1.46 -13.65
N PRO A 88 8.38 -2.26 -13.29
CA PRO A 88 7.00 -1.79 -13.11
C PRO A 88 6.84 -0.59 -12.15
N PRO A 89 7.54 -0.52 -11.00
CA PRO A 89 7.43 0.60 -10.08
C PRO A 89 7.82 1.96 -10.68
N ARG A 90 8.66 1.99 -11.73
CA ARG A 90 9.08 3.23 -12.39
C ARG A 90 7.96 3.88 -13.19
N VAL A 91 6.99 3.09 -13.66
CA VAL A 91 5.83 3.60 -14.41
C VAL A 91 4.98 4.54 -13.55
N ILE A 92 4.85 4.25 -12.25
CA ILE A 92 4.12 5.10 -11.30
C ILE A 92 4.83 6.45 -11.12
N ILE A 93 6.17 6.43 -11.08
CA ILE A 93 6.99 7.63 -10.90
C ILE A 93 6.98 8.48 -12.18
N ALA A 94 6.90 7.86 -13.35
CA ALA A 94 6.82 8.56 -14.64
C ALA A 94 5.62 9.52 -14.72
N GLY A 95 4.52 9.24 -14.01
CA GLY A 95 3.37 10.16 -13.91
C GLY A 95 3.57 11.34 -12.95
N LYS A 96 4.68 11.39 -12.20
CA LYS A 96 4.99 12.46 -11.22
C LYS A 96 6.22 13.29 -11.60
N ILE A 97 6.70 13.17 -12.84
CA ILE A 97 7.83 13.95 -13.32
C ILE A 97 7.47 15.44 -13.38
N GLN A 98 8.36 16.31 -12.93
CA GLN A 98 8.18 17.77 -12.95
C GLN A 98 9.04 18.46 -14.01
N MET A 99 10.09 17.79 -14.48
CA MET A 99 11.02 18.30 -15.49
C MET A 99 11.34 17.17 -16.47
N MET A 100 11.34 17.51 -17.77
CA MET A 100 11.74 16.62 -18.85
C MET A 100 12.91 17.26 -19.58
N CYS A 101 14.08 16.63 -19.51
CA CYS A 101 15.26 17.07 -20.24
C CYS A 101 15.30 16.36 -21.60
N PHE A 102 15.51 17.11 -22.67
CA PHE A 102 15.71 16.58 -24.01
C PHE A 102 17.18 16.75 -24.40
N ASP A 103 17.77 15.68 -24.91
CA ASP A 103 19.10 15.75 -25.54
C ASP A 103 18.94 16.30 -26.97
N LYS A 104 19.92 17.09 -27.42
CA LYS A 104 19.88 17.75 -28.74
C LYS A 104 20.38 16.82 -29.84
#